data_AF-A0A197JAU0-F1
#
_entry.id   AF-A0A197JAU0-F1
#
_cell.length_a   1.000
_cell.length_b   1.000
_cell.length_c   1.000
_cell.angle_alpha   90.00
_cell.angle_beta   90.00
_cell.angle_gamma   90.00
#
_symmetry.space_group_name_H-M   'P 1'
#
loop_
_entity.id
_entity.type
_entity.pdbx_description
1 polymer ?
#
loop_
_entity_poly.entity_id
_entity_poly.type
_entity_poly.pdbx_seq_one_letter_code
_entity_poly.pdbx_strand_id
1 'polypeptide(L)'
;IIRSSSGYKRKQYMKFRALMDSKGTPTLFGTFTCNVAKPIYRNLMKQFYGNTDDMLKDPYLLSRAFQRDWQDFFDFVRSTWAGRYCGKVTAYCWVIEFQSRGLPHAHFCLWTQKTIEEMIELKTIVATVPRGDEDQYFEEMDMWLSQLVRKHQVHGCGKYCDADGRDAEQGSINCRFKFPKEPHYGATKLDARTNRFVYHRGAADSRINTYN
;
A
#
# COMPACT_ATOMS: atom_id res chain seq x y z
N ILE A 1 13.82 3.22 17.81
CA ILE A 1 15.10 2.90 17.11
C ILE A 1 14.82 1.78 16.13
N ILE A 2 14.98 2.04 14.84
CA ILE A 2 14.91 1.03 13.78
C ILE A 2 16.20 0.20 13.87
N ARG A 3 16.08 -1.12 14.03
CA ARG A 3 17.22 -2.02 14.19
C ARG A 3 17.42 -2.79 12.89
N SER A 4 18.66 -2.88 12.42
CA SER A 4 19.01 -3.59 11.17
C SER A 4 20.11 -4.64 11.37
N SER A 5 20.52 -4.91 12.61
CA SER A 5 21.58 -5.88 12.90
C SER A 5 21.21 -7.29 12.42
N SER A 6 22.23 -8.09 12.09
CA SER A 6 22.06 -9.48 11.64
C SER A 6 21.26 -10.31 12.65
N GLY A 7 21.56 -10.18 13.95
CA GLY A 7 20.81 -10.85 15.02
C GLY A 7 19.34 -10.42 15.10
N TYR A 8 19.05 -9.13 14.90
CA TYR A 8 17.66 -8.66 14.85
C TYR A 8 16.92 -9.21 13.63
N LYS A 9 17.52 -9.14 12.44
CA LYS A 9 16.94 -9.67 11.19
C LYS A 9 16.69 -11.18 11.29
N ARG A 10 17.65 -11.93 11.82
CA ARG A 10 17.50 -13.38 12.08
C ARG A 10 16.33 -13.66 13.02
N LYS A 11 16.18 -12.87 14.09
CA LYS A 11 15.04 -13.01 15.03
C LYS A 11 13.70 -12.76 14.33
N GLN A 12 13.60 -11.73 13.49
CA GLN A 12 12.36 -11.45 12.75
C GLN A 12 12.05 -12.54 11.72
N TYR A 13 13.07 -13.03 11.00
CA TYR A 13 12.94 -14.15 10.09
C TYR A 13 12.40 -15.40 10.81
N MET A 14 13.00 -15.76 11.95
CA MET A 14 12.55 -16.94 12.72
C MET A 14 11.12 -16.79 13.23
N LYS A 15 10.71 -15.59 13.66
CA LYS A 15 9.32 -15.30 14.04
C LYS A 15 8.35 -15.46 12.87
N PHE A 16 8.70 -14.87 11.72
CA PHE A 16 7.88 -15.00 10.52
C PHE A 16 7.75 -16.46 10.10
N ARG A 17 8.85 -17.21 10.12
CA ARG A 17 8.84 -18.64 9.79
C ARG A 17 7.97 -19.45 10.75
N ALA A 18 8.08 -19.22 12.06
CA ALA A 18 7.21 -19.89 13.04
C ALA A 18 5.72 -19.58 12.83
N LEU A 19 5.38 -18.36 12.38
CA LEU A 19 4.01 -18.02 12.01
C LEU A 19 3.58 -18.73 10.73
N MET A 20 4.41 -18.77 9.71
CA MET A 20 4.14 -19.52 8.47
C MET A 20 3.92 -21.01 8.75
N ASP A 21 4.77 -21.62 9.57
CA ASP A 21 4.70 -23.05 9.89
C ASP A 21 3.44 -23.38 10.71
N SER A 22 2.97 -22.46 11.56
CA SER A 22 1.81 -22.69 12.44
C SER A 22 0.48 -22.19 11.89
N LYS A 23 0.48 -21.19 11.01
CA LYS A 23 -0.73 -20.52 10.49
C LYS A 23 -0.86 -20.60 8.96
N GLY A 24 0.15 -21.10 8.26
CA GLY A 24 0.22 -21.09 6.80
C GLY A 24 0.52 -19.70 6.24
N THR A 25 0.26 -19.52 4.94
CA THR A 25 0.45 -18.26 4.22
C THR A 25 -0.38 -17.13 4.85
N PRO A 26 0.18 -15.91 5.02
CA PRO A 26 -0.59 -14.77 5.51
C PRO A 26 -1.74 -14.44 4.55
N THR A 27 -2.85 -13.99 5.13
CA THR A 27 -4.02 -13.55 4.36
C THR A 27 -3.73 -12.25 3.62
N LEU A 28 -3.06 -11.30 4.27
CA LEU A 28 -2.72 -10.00 3.69
C LEU A 28 -1.24 -9.71 3.85
N PHE A 29 -0.65 -9.16 2.79
CA PHE A 29 0.67 -8.54 2.80
C PHE A 29 0.51 -7.05 2.52
N GLY A 30 1.30 -6.23 3.18
CA GLY A 30 1.26 -4.79 2.98
C GLY A 30 2.61 -4.13 3.17
N THR A 31 2.70 -2.92 2.63
CA THR A 31 3.87 -2.07 2.78
C THR A 31 3.50 -0.68 3.25
N PHE A 32 4.39 -0.04 4.00
CA PHE A 32 4.22 1.34 4.47
C PHE A 32 5.51 2.11 4.24
N THR A 33 5.42 3.16 3.42
CA THR A 33 6.59 3.94 2.97
C THR A 33 6.61 5.31 3.63
N CYS A 34 7.80 5.76 4.02
CA CYS A 34 7.97 7.08 4.61
C CYS A 34 7.56 8.21 3.66
N ASN A 35 6.73 9.14 4.16
CA ASN A 35 6.35 10.35 3.45
C ASN A 35 7.13 11.56 3.97
N VAL A 36 8.26 11.87 3.34
CA VAL A 36 9.10 13.04 3.68
C VAL A 36 8.43 14.38 3.36
N ALA A 37 7.34 14.39 2.58
CA ALA A 37 6.60 15.62 2.28
C ALA A 37 5.60 16.02 3.38
N LYS A 38 5.46 15.21 4.45
CA LYS A 38 4.53 15.48 5.54
C LYS A 38 4.85 16.82 6.23
N PRO A 39 3.87 17.73 6.39
CA PRO A 39 4.11 19.07 6.93
C PRO A 39 4.81 19.08 8.29
N ILE A 40 4.41 18.20 9.21
CA ILE A 40 5.02 18.11 10.55
C ILE A 40 6.52 17.85 10.43
N TYR A 41 6.92 16.90 9.58
CA TYR A 41 8.32 16.54 9.41
C TYR A 41 9.10 17.69 8.75
N ARG A 42 8.56 18.29 7.68
CA ARG A 42 9.17 19.47 7.03
C ARG A 42 9.32 20.65 7.99
N ASN A 43 8.34 20.90 8.84
CA ASN A 43 8.37 21.99 9.82
C ASN A 43 9.44 21.75 10.88
N LEU A 44 9.58 20.52 11.38
CA LEU A 44 10.64 20.17 12.33
C LEU A 44 12.03 20.27 11.68
N MET A 45 12.20 19.78 10.45
CA MET A 45 13.45 19.96 9.70
C MET A 45 13.79 21.44 9.53
N LYS A 46 12.80 22.27 9.19
CA LYS A 46 12.97 23.72 9.06
C LYS A 46 13.36 24.39 10.38
N GLN A 47 12.75 23.96 11.49
CA GLN A 47 13.02 24.50 12.81
C GLN A 47 14.46 24.22 13.29
N PHE A 48 14.95 22.99 13.09
CA PHE A 48 16.28 22.60 13.58
C PHE A 48 17.41 22.92 12.60
N TYR A 49 17.13 22.95 11.29
CA TYR A 49 18.16 23.02 10.25
C TYR A 49 17.96 24.14 9.21
N GLY A 50 16.98 25.03 9.42
CA GLY A 50 16.63 26.09 8.47
C GLY A 50 15.95 25.57 7.21
N ASN A 51 15.78 26.41 6.19
CA ASN A 51 15.25 25.96 4.89
C ASN A 51 16.25 24.96 4.26
N THR A 52 15.94 23.67 4.33
CA THR A 52 16.72 22.58 3.73
C THR A 52 15.79 21.67 2.94
N ASP A 53 16.22 21.27 1.75
CA ASP A 53 15.57 20.22 0.97
C ASP A 53 16.16 18.82 1.27
N ASP A 54 17.32 18.78 1.94
CA ASP A 54 17.91 17.55 2.43
C ASP A 54 17.17 17.06 3.68
N MET A 55 16.14 16.26 3.43
CA MET A 55 15.37 15.57 4.46
C MET A 55 16.23 14.51 5.18
N LEU A 56 17.26 13.94 4.56
CA LEU A 56 18.07 12.90 5.21
C LEU A 56 19.11 13.47 6.18
N LYS A 57 19.22 14.79 6.29
CA LYS A 57 20.15 15.50 7.18
C LYS A 57 20.02 15.08 8.65
N ASP A 58 18.81 14.71 9.08
CA ASP A 58 18.57 14.13 10.41
C ASP A 58 17.86 12.77 10.30
N PRO A 59 18.62 11.68 10.11
CA PRO A 59 18.05 10.35 9.95
C PRO A 59 17.39 9.84 11.25
N TYR A 60 17.78 10.39 12.41
CA TYR A 60 17.17 10.04 13.69
C TYR A 60 15.76 10.63 13.79
N LEU A 61 15.61 11.93 13.53
CA LEU A 61 14.31 12.61 13.50
C LEU A 61 13.37 11.96 12.48
N LEU A 62 13.86 11.67 11.28
CA LEU A 62 13.12 10.95 10.24
C LEU A 62 12.64 9.58 10.73
N SER A 63 13.55 8.80 11.32
CA SER A 63 13.22 7.46 11.84
C SER A 63 12.20 7.52 12.98
N ARG A 64 12.25 8.55 13.83
CA ARG A 64 11.29 8.76 14.92
C ARG A 64 9.91 9.16 14.40
N ALA A 65 9.85 10.08 13.45
CA ALA A 65 8.60 10.48 12.79
C ALA A 65 7.95 9.29 12.08
N PHE A 66 8.73 8.54 11.29
CA PHE A 66 8.25 7.32 10.65
C PHE A 66 7.76 6.27 11.66
N GLN A 67 8.51 6.03 12.74
CA GLN A 67 8.12 5.04 13.75
C GLN A 67 6.78 5.37 14.39
N ARG A 68 6.49 6.65 14.65
CA ARG A 68 5.18 7.10 15.15
C ARG A 68 4.09 6.86 14.12
N ASP A 69 4.30 7.33 12.89
CA ASP A 69 3.32 7.18 11.81
C ASP A 69 3.00 5.70 11.54
N TRP A 70 4.02 4.84 11.56
CA TRP A 70 3.87 3.39 11.43
C TRP A 70 3.04 2.80 12.58
N GLN A 71 3.30 3.19 13.83
CA GLN A 71 2.56 2.68 14.99
C GLN A 71 1.10 3.07 14.92
N ASP A 72 0.81 4.34 14.66
CA ASP A 72 -0.56 4.86 14.54
C ASP A 72 -1.31 4.16 13.39
N PHE A 73 -0.65 4.03 12.22
CA PHE A 73 -1.21 3.31 11.07
C PHE A 73 -1.47 1.84 11.38
N PHE A 74 -0.49 1.12 11.92
CA PHE A 74 -0.60 -0.32 12.11
C PHE A 74 -1.59 -0.66 13.23
N ASP A 75 -1.71 0.18 14.26
CA ASP A 75 -2.72 0.04 15.30
C ASP A 75 -4.14 0.24 14.73
N PHE A 76 -4.33 1.23 13.87
CA PHE A 76 -5.58 1.41 13.13
C PHE A 76 -5.89 0.20 12.23
N VAL A 77 -4.89 -0.29 11.48
CA VAL A 77 -5.05 -1.44 10.58
C VAL A 77 -5.50 -2.67 11.36
N ARG A 78 -4.80 -3.03 12.44
CA ARG A 78 -5.05 -4.28 13.18
C ARG A 78 -6.30 -4.23 14.07
N SER A 79 -6.68 -3.06 14.57
CA SER A 79 -7.72 -2.92 15.61
C SER A 79 -9.05 -2.43 15.03
N THR A 80 -9.02 -1.65 13.95
CA THR A 80 -10.21 -1.00 13.40
C THR A 80 -10.49 -1.49 11.98
N TRP A 81 -9.56 -1.27 11.05
CA TRP A 81 -9.79 -1.54 9.63
C TRP A 81 -9.97 -3.04 9.35
N ALA A 82 -9.02 -3.87 9.80
CA ALA A 82 -9.09 -5.31 9.58
C ALA A 82 -10.33 -5.92 10.24
N GLY A 83 -10.66 -5.51 11.46
CA GLY A 83 -11.88 -5.97 12.14
C GLY A 83 -13.15 -5.75 11.33
N ARG A 84 -13.27 -4.59 10.67
CA ARG A 84 -14.43 -4.24 9.82
C ARG A 84 -14.44 -5.02 8.50
N TYR A 85 -13.30 -5.11 7.81
CA TYR A 85 -13.26 -5.55 6.41
C TYR A 85 -12.70 -6.95 6.19
N CYS A 86 -11.83 -7.42 7.08
CA CYS A 86 -11.09 -8.68 6.98
C CYS A 86 -11.39 -9.64 8.16
N GLY A 87 -12.17 -9.20 9.14
CA GLY A 87 -12.39 -9.90 10.39
C GLY A 87 -11.22 -9.77 11.37
N LYS A 88 -11.30 -10.51 12.48
CA LYS A 88 -10.30 -10.42 13.56
C LYS A 88 -8.91 -10.80 13.05
N VAL A 89 -7.91 -9.97 13.35
CA VAL A 89 -6.50 -10.33 13.14
C VAL A 89 -6.08 -11.36 14.19
N THR A 90 -5.71 -12.55 13.74
CA THR A 90 -5.34 -13.69 14.61
C THR A 90 -3.83 -13.75 14.86
N ALA A 91 -3.03 -13.28 13.90
CA ALA A 91 -1.60 -13.13 14.02
C ALA A 91 -1.12 -12.02 13.08
N TYR A 92 0.04 -11.44 13.39
CA TYR A 92 0.70 -10.47 12.53
C TYR A 92 2.20 -10.45 12.78
N CYS A 93 2.94 -9.98 11.79
CA CYS A 93 4.35 -9.64 11.93
C CYS A 93 4.71 -8.51 11.00
N TRP A 94 5.78 -7.78 11.32
CA TRP A 94 6.30 -6.73 10.47
C TRP A 94 7.81 -6.58 10.65
N VAL A 95 8.45 -6.01 9.64
CA VAL A 95 9.84 -5.58 9.66
C VAL A 95 9.92 -4.16 9.12
N ILE A 96 10.80 -3.34 9.71
CA ILE A 96 11.15 -2.03 9.16
C ILE A 96 12.58 -2.12 8.66
N GLU A 97 12.77 -1.73 7.41
CA GLU A 97 14.06 -1.69 6.73
C GLU A 97 14.25 -0.32 6.09
N PHE A 98 15.50 0.00 5.73
CA PHE A 98 15.77 1.19 4.94
C PHE A 98 15.84 0.80 3.47
N GLN A 99 14.98 1.39 2.65
CA GLN A 99 15.01 1.21 1.20
C GLN A 99 16.23 1.92 0.58
N SER A 100 16.51 1.63 -0.70
CA SER A 100 17.43 2.44 -1.50
C SER A 100 17.03 3.91 -1.38
N ARG A 101 17.99 4.79 -1.05
CA ARG A 101 17.82 6.21 -0.63
C ARG A 101 17.69 6.46 0.88
N GLY A 102 17.84 5.44 1.73
CA GLY A 102 17.93 5.63 3.19
C GLY A 102 16.61 5.99 3.88
N LEU A 103 15.48 5.86 3.19
CA LEU A 103 14.16 6.07 3.76
C LEU A 103 13.65 4.79 4.44
N PRO A 104 13.05 4.89 5.64
CA PRO A 104 12.47 3.75 6.30
C PRO A 104 11.20 3.27 5.58
N HIS A 105 11.02 1.96 5.56
CA HIS A 105 9.93 1.26 4.90
C HIS A 105 9.55 0.04 5.73
N ALA A 106 8.26 -0.18 5.92
CA ALA A 106 7.76 -1.34 6.64
C ALA A 106 7.16 -2.35 5.67
N HIS A 107 7.48 -3.62 5.87
CA HIS A 107 6.73 -4.76 5.33
C HIS A 107 5.96 -5.41 6.46
N PHE A 108 4.70 -5.76 6.23
CA PHE A 108 3.88 -6.43 7.23
C PHE A 108 2.99 -7.51 6.65
N CYS A 109 2.68 -8.50 7.47
CA CYS A 109 1.78 -9.60 7.15
C CYS A 109 0.69 -9.68 8.22
N LEU A 110 -0.54 -9.97 7.79
CA LEU A 110 -1.69 -10.21 8.67
C LEU A 110 -2.31 -11.57 8.34
N TRP A 111 -2.65 -12.32 9.39
CA TRP A 111 -3.54 -13.47 9.32
C TRP A 111 -4.88 -13.05 9.88
N THR A 112 -5.92 -13.09 9.05
CA THR A 112 -7.25 -12.60 9.40
C THR A 112 -8.25 -13.74 9.44
N GLN A 113 -9.37 -13.54 10.14
CA GLN A 113 -10.40 -14.55 10.27
C GLN A 113 -11.17 -14.76 8.96
N LYS A 114 -11.45 -13.71 8.20
CA LYS A 114 -12.07 -13.85 6.88
C LYS A 114 -11.02 -14.33 5.87
N THR A 115 -11.46 -15.26 5.03
CA THR A 115 -10.78 -15.73 3.84
C THR A 115 -10.79 -14.68 2.73
N ILE A 116 -9.98 -14.91 1.70
CA ILE A 116 -9.93 -14.03 0.52
C ILE A 116 -11.25 -14.06 -0.23
N GLU A 117 -11.87 -15.23 -0.30
CA GLU A 117 -13.16 -15.48 -0.95
C GLU A 117 -14.27 -14.66 -0.26
N GLU A 118 -14.34 -14.69 1.07
CA GLU A 118 -15.28 -13.86 1.84
C GLU A 118 -15.01 -12.36 1.64
N MET A 119 -13.74 -11.95 1.58
CA MET A 119 -13.39 -10.54 1.35
C MET A 119 -13.75 -10.07 -0.07
N ILE A 120 -13.69 -10.97 -1.06
CA ILE A 120 -14.14 -10.71 -2.42
C ILE A 120 -15.66 -10.53 -2.45
N GLU A 121 -16.42 -11.41 -1.80
CA GLU A 121 -17.87 -11.35 -1.73
C GLU A 121 -18.35 -10.05 -1.07
N LEU A 122 -17.64 -9.61 -0.02
CA LEU A 122 -17.89 -8.34 0.67
C LEU A 122 -17.43 -7.10 -0.08
N LYS A 123 -16.86 -7.26 -1.29
CA LYS A 123 -16.27 -6.16 -2.08
C LYS A 123 -15.22 -5.34 -1.31
N THR A 124 -14.47 -6.00 -0.42
CA THR A 124 -13.34 -5.38 0.31
C THR A 124 -12.13 -5.19 -0.60
N ILE A 125 -11.91 -6.11 -1.54
CA ILE A 125 -10.75 -6.10 -2.46
C ILE A 125 -11.16 -5.41 -3.76
N VAL A 126 -10.81 -4.13 -3.88
CA VAL A 126 -11.21 -3.27 -5.00
C VAL A 126 -10.02 -2.62 -5.69
N ALA A 127 -10.18 -2.34 -6.98
CA ALA A 127 -9.24 -1.55 -7.77
C ALA A 127 -9.96 -0.47 -8.59
N THR A 128 -10.97 0.14 -7.97
CA THR A 128 -11.82 1.19 -8.53
C THR A 128 -11.70 2.46 -7.70
N VAL A 129 -11.99 3.60 -8.32
CA VAL A 129 -12.19 4.85 -7.56
C VAL A 129 -13.47 4.72 -6.73
N PRO A 130 -13.49 5.14 -5.45
CA PRO A 130 -14.73 5.32 -4.70
C PRO A 130 -15.68 6.21 -5.50
N ARG A 131 -16.86 5.67 -5.78
CA ARG A 131 -18.01 6.38 -6.34
C ARG A 131 -19.10 6.21 -5.29
N GLY A 132 -19.74 7.28 -4.85
CA GLY A 132 -21.01 7.15 -4.12
C GLY A 132 -21.95 6.28 -4.96
N ASP A 133 -22.70 5.40 -4.30
CA ASP A 133 -23.71 4.61 -5.00
C ASP A 133 -24.72 5.56 -5.67
N GLU A 134 -25.25 5.21 -6.85
CA GLU A 134 -26.29 6.02 -7.51
C GLU A 134 -27.51 6.26 -6.60
N ASP A 135 -27.71 5.39 -5.61
CA ASP A 135 -28.79 5.43 -4.61
C ASP A 135 -28.40 6.06 -3.27
N GLN A 136 -27.14 6.45 -3.04
CA GLN A 136 -26.71 7.06 -1.78
C GLN A 136 -25.83 8.28 -2.04
N TYR A 137 -26.28 9.40 -1.45
CA TYR A 137 -25.56 10.66 -1.34
C TYR A 137 -24.05 10.49 -1.41
N PHE A 138 -23.43 11.10 -2.41
CA PHE A 138 -21.99 11.20 -2.53
C PHE A 138 -21.48 12.06 -1.36
N GLU A 139 -21.23 11.44 -0.21
CA GLU A 139 -20.81 12.14 1.01
C GLU A 139 -19.45 12.83 0.76
N GLU A 140 -19.18 13.92 1.49
CA GLU A 140 -17.91 14.65 1.41
C GLU A 140 -16.69 13.73 1.59
N MET A 141 -16.86 12.66 2.38
CA MET A 141 -15.86 11.61 2.58
C MET A 141 -15.52 10.86 1.28
N ASP A 142 -16.53 10.47 0.49
CA ASP A 142 -16.30 9.76 -0.77
C ASP A 142 -15.65 10.65 -1.82
N MET A 143 -15.99 11.94 -1.83
CA MET A 143 -15.28 12.93 -2.66
C MET A 143 -13.80 13.01 -2.29
N TRP A 144 -13.52 13.13 -1.00
CA TRP A 144 -12.15 13.24 -0.51
C TRP A 144 -11.35 11.96 -0.77
N LEU A 145 -11.92 10.78 -0.53
CA LEU A 145 -11.30 9.50 -0.85
C LEU A 145 -11.06 9.34 -2.36
N SER A 146 -12.03 9.75 -3.19
CA SER A 146 -11.90 9.77 -4.66
C SER A 146 -10.74 10.66 -5.10
N GLN A 147 -10.60 11.86 -4.50
CA GLN A 147 -9.47 12.76 -4.78
C GLN A 147 -8.13 12.14 -4.38
N LEU A 148 -8.05 11.49 -3.23
CA LEU A 148 -6.83 10.80 -2.79
C LEU A 148 -6.46 9.65 -3.72
N VAL A 149 -7.42 8.83 -4.11
CA VAL A 149 -7.20 7.73 -5.08
C VAL A 149 -6.75 8.29 -6.42
N ARG A 150 -7.39 9.35 -6.94
CA ARG A 150 -6.99 9.98 -8.20
C ARG A 150 -5.57 10.56 -8.14
N LYS A 151 -5.20 11.15 -7.01
CA LYS A 151 -3.89 11.76 -6.80
C LYS A 151 -2.76 10.74 -6.61
N HIS A 152 -3.01 9.66 -5.89
CA HIS A 152 -1.97 8.74 -5.43
C HIS A 152 -2.01 7.36 -6.08
N GLN A 153 -3.14 6.98 -6.70
CA GLN A 153 -3.40 5.63 -7.20
C GLN A 153 -3.69 5.55 -8.69
N VAL A 154 -3.53 6.65 -9.42
CA VAL A 154 -3.61 6.64 -10.89
C VAL A 154 -2.21 6.45 -11.46
N HIS A 155 -2.07 5.45 -12.31
CA HIS A 155 -0.86 5.21 -13.08
C HIS A 155 -0.71 6.25 -14.19
N GLY A 156 0.25 7.16 -14.00
CA GLY A 156 0.83 7.95 -15.08
C GLY A 156 1.98 7.17 -15.71
N CYS A 157 1.92 6.91 -17.02
CA CYS A 157 3.07 6.37 -17.73
C CYS A 157 4.21 7.39 -17.68
N GLY A 158 5.41 6.93 -17.38
CA GLY A 158 6.62 7.75 -17.43
C GLY A 158 7.79 6.91 -17.92
N LYS A 159 8.99 7.50 -17.96
CA LYS A 159 10.20 6.87 -18.55
C LYS A 159 10.49 5.43 -18.07
N TYR A 160 10.15 5.10 -16.83
CA TYR A 160 10.33 3.74 -16.28
C TYR A 160 9.35 2.70 -16.84
N CYS A 161 8.20 3.16 -17.36
CA CYS A 161 7.18 2.33 -17.97
C CYS A 161 7.48 2.05 -19.45
N ASP A 162 8.20 2.97 -20.10
CA ASP A 162 8.56 2.92 -21.51
C ASP A 162 9.92 2.23 -21.66
N ALA A 163 9.91 0.90 -21.52
CA ALA A 163 11.11 0.10 -21.74
C ALA A 163 11.70 0.25 -23.17
N ASP A 164 10.90 0.75 -24.13
CA ASP A 164 11.26 0.92 -25.54
C ASP A 164 11.39 2.40 -26.01
N GLY A 165 11.28 3.38 -25.11
CA GLY A 165 11.61 4.78 -25.42
C GLY A 165 10.73 5.53 -26.43
N ARG A 166 9.53 5.06 -26.78
CA ARG A 166 8.60 5.80 -27.66
C ARG A 166 7.49 6.51 -26.88
N ASP A 167 7.54 7.84 -26.94
CA ASP A 167 6.54 8.87 -26.65
C ASP A 167 5.56 8.63 -25.48
N ALA A 168 5.98 9.16 -24.33
CA ALA A 168 5.21 9.20 -23.08
C ALA A 168 3.92 10.07 -23.15
N GLU A 169 3.75 10.89 -24.19
CA GLU A 169 2.64 11.86 -24.29
C GLU A 169 1.32 11.26 -24.80
N GLN A 170 1.34 10.09 -25.45
CA GLN A 170 0.12 9.44 -25.96
C GLN A 170 -0.25 8.14 -25.23
N GLY A 171 0.46 7.80 -24.16
CA GLY A 171 0.27 6.52 -23.46
C GLY A 171 0.89 5.40 -24.28
N SER A 172 2.09 4.99 -23.90
CA SER A 172 2.77 3.86 -24.50
C SER A 172 1.87 2.63 -24.58
N ILE A 173 1.63 2.18 -25.82
CA ILE A 173 0.99 0.90 -26.16
C ILE A 173 1.73 -0.28 -25.48
N ASN A 174 3.00 -0.07 -25.08
CA ASN A 174 3.89 -1.03 -24.45
C ASN A 174 4.22 -0.66 -22.99
N CYS A 175 3.26 -0.11 -22.22
CA CYS A 175 3.49 0.10 -20.80
C CYS A 175 3.97 -1.22 -20.15
N ARG A 176 5.15 -1.21 -19.52
CA ARG A 176 5.71 -2.38 -18.82
C ARG A 176 4.72 -3.02 -17.84
N PHE A 177 3.89 -2.20 -17.21
CA PHE A 177 2.87 -2.62 -16.26
C PHE A 177 1.53 -2.96 -16.92
N LYS A 178 1.42 -2.87 -18.24
CA LYS A 178 0.23 -3.13 -19.06
C LYS A 178 -0.94 -2.24 -18.67
N PHE A 179 -0.70 -0.93 -18.63
CA PHE A 179 -1.76 0.08 -18.54
C PHE A 179 -2.03 0.68 -19.93
N PRO A 180 -3.27 1.09 -20.23
CA PRO A 180 -4.47 0.92 -19.41
C PRO A 180 -4.83 -0.57 -19.24
N LYS A 181 -5.39 -0.92 -18.09
CA LYS A 181 -5.88 -2.28 -17.81
C LYS A 181 -7.21 -2.47 -18.53
N GLU A 182 -7.36 -3.63 -19.15
CA GLU A 182 -8.63 -4.04 -19.74
C GLU A 182 -9.75 -4.01 -18.69
N PRO A 183 -10.93 -3.47 -19.03
CA PRO A 183 -12.08 -3.52 -18.15
C PRO A 183 -12.49 -4.95 -17.82
N HIS A 184 -12.91 -5.17 -16.59
CA HIS A 184 -13.51 -6.41 -16.14
C HIS A 184 -14.72 -6.06 -15.27
N TYR A 185 -15.92 -6.16 -15.85
CA TYR A 185 -17.16 -5.78 -15.19
C TYR A 185 -17.70 -6.87 -14.24
N GLY A 186 -17.17 -8.10 -14.30
CA GLY A 186 -17.49 -9.15 -13.35
C GLY A 186 -16.93 -8.89 -11.94
N ALA A 187 -17.35 -9.69 -10.97
CA ALA A 187 -16.82 -9.64 -9.60
C ALA A 187 -15.31 -9.92 -9.56
N THR A 188 -14.59 -9.30 -8.63
CA THR A 188 -13.18 -9.63 -8.36
C THR A 188 -13.04 -11.14 -8.12
N LYS A 189 -12.01 -11.78 -8.66
CA LYS A 189 -11.78 -13.22 -8.49
C LYS A 189 -10.30 -13.57 -8.52
N LEU A 190 -9.94 -14.67 -7.88
CA LEU A 190 -8.60 -15.26 -8.01
C LEU A 190 -8.55 -16.16 -9.26
N ASP A 191 -7.65 -15.88 -10.19
CA ASP A 191 -7.37 -16.77 -11.32
C ASP A 191 -6.44 -17.89 -10.87
N ALA A 192 -6.99 -19.10 -10.74
CA ALA A 192 -6.27 -20.29 -10.28
C ALA A 192 -5.09 -20.68 -11.18
N ARG A 193 -5.09 -20.32 -12.47
CA ARG A 193 -3.99 -20.63 -13.40
C ARG A 193 -2.80 -19.71 -13.18
N THR A 194 -3.05 -18.43 -12.94
CA THR A 194 -1.99 -17.42 -12.79
C THR A 194 -1.66 -17.10 -11.34
N ASN A 195 -2.49 -17.57 -10.40
CA ASN A 195 -2.47 -17.23 -8.97
C ASN A 195 -2.46 -15.70 -8.75
N ARG A 196 -3.23 -14.98 -9.56
CA ARG A 196 -3.38 -13.52 -9.51
C ARG A 196 -4.84 -13.12 -9.47
N PHE A 197 -5.12 -12.00 -8.84
CA PHE A 197 -6.47 -11.43 -8.84
C PHE A 197 -6.79 -10.79 -10.19
N VAL A 198 -8.01 -11.05 -10.66
CA VAL A 198 -8.70 -10.31 -11.71
C VAL A 198 -9.70 -9.42 -10.99
N TYR A 199 -9.42 -8.12 -10.94
CA TYR A 199 -10.22 -7.15 -10.20
C TYR A 199 -11.43 -6.71 -11.01
N HIS A 200 -12.55 -6.45 -10.34
CA HIS A 200 -13.60 -5.62 -10.90
C HIS A 200 -13.03 -4.23 -11.27
N ARG A 201 -13.25 -3.80 -12.52
CA ARG A 201 -12.68 -2.58 -13.07
C ARG A 201 -13.49 -2.08 -14.27
N GLY A 202 -14.07 -0.90 -14.16
CA GLY A 202 -14.68 -0.22 -15.31
C GLY A 202 -13.64 0.47 -16.20
N ALA A 203 -14.05 0.90 -17.39
CA ALA A 203 -13.20 1.67 -18.32
C ALA A 203 -12.58 2.93 -17.68
N ALA A 204 -13.35 3.62 -16.82
CA ALA A 204 -12.90 4.80 -16.08
C ALA A 204 -11.82 4.48 -15.02
N ASP A 205 -11.72 3.23 -14.58
CA ASP A 205 -10.72 2.77 -13.62
C ASP A 205 -9.51 2.13 -14.29
N SER A 206 -9.43 2.12 -15.62
CA SER A 206 -8.38 1.41 -16.38
C SER A 206 -6.96 1.77 -15.97
N ARG A 207 -6.73 2.96 -15.41
CA ARG A 207 -5.40 3.42 -14.93
C ARG A 207 -5.20 3.32 -13.42
N ILE A 208 -6.15 2.80 -12.65
CA ILE A 208 -6.00 2.65 -11.20
C ILE A 208 -5.01 1.54 -10.86
N ASN A 209 -4.03 1.80 -10.02
CA ASN A 209 -3.09 0.78 -9.55
C ASN A 209 -3.84 -0.33 -8.81
N THR A 210 -3.51 -1.59 -9.12
CA THR A 210 -3.87 -2.73 -8.27
C THR A 210 -2.83 -2.79 -7.16
N TYR A 211 -3.23 -2.58 -5.91
CA TYR A 211 -2.39 -3.07 -4.81
C TYR A 211 -2.52 -4.59 -4.77
N ASN A 212 -1.41 -5.26 -5.08
CA ASN A 212 -1.19 -6.66 -4.73
C ASN A 212 -0.50 -6.72 -3.38
#